data_AF-A0A348YKY6-F1
#
_entry.id   AF-A0A348YKY6-F1
#
_cell.length_a   1.000
_cell.length_b   1.000
_cell.length_c   1.000
_cell.angle_alpha   90.00
_cell.angle_beta   90.00
_cell.angle_gamma   90.00
#
_symmetry.space_group_name_H-M   'P 1'
#
loop_
_entity.id
_entity.type
_entity.pdbx_description
1 polymer ?
#
loop_
_entity_poly.entity_id
_entity_poly.type
_entity_poly.pdbx_seq_one_letter_code
_entity_poly.pdbx_strand_id
1 'polypeptide(L)'
;KQHKAHYVLMNVEAEQEVIDSIENNFRFNDAVIRNLVIRTSGPVTEQSPMVKSREDRRTRDDVTSMAKQIDADEEDGSVEDSVQDAE
;
A
#
# COMPACT_ATOMS: atom_id res chain seq x y z
N LYS A 1 -20.52 14.35 -0.58
CA LYS A 1 -20.13 13.92 -1.95
C LYS A 1 -19.04 12.85 -1.79
N GLN A 2 -19.26 11.63 -2.29
CA GLN A 2 -18.36 10.50 -2.05
C GLN A 2 -17.25 10.51 -3.10
N HIS A 3 -16.00 10.58 -2.66
CA HIS A 3 -14.81 10.71 -3.53
C HIS A 3 -13.81 9.56 -3.38
N LYS A 4 -14.09 8.61 -2.48
CA LYS A 4 -13.23 7.46 -2.21
C LYS A 4 -14.01 6.18 -2.48
N ALA A 5 -13.34 5.19 -3.04
CA ALA A 5 -13.88 3.87 -3.32
C ALA A 5 -12.86 2.80 -2.93
N HIS A 6 -13.36 1.62 -2.56
CA HIS A 6 -12.54 0.46 -2.25
C HIS A 6 -12.38 -0.39 -3.51
N TYR A 7 -11.13 -0.62 -3.90
CA TYR A 7 -10.79 -1.45 -5.06
C TYR A 7 -10.37 -2.83 -4.58
N VAL A 8 -10.94 -3.85 -5.23
CA VAL A 8 -10.60 -5.26 -5.02
C VAL A 8 -10.28 -5.86 -6.39
N LEU A 9 -9.20 -6.65 -6.45
CA LEU A 9 -8.82 -7.44 -7.61
C LEU A 9 -8.96 -8.92 -7.24
N MET A 10 -9.58 -9.70 -8.10
CA MET A 10 -9.71 -11.16 -7.94
C MET A 10 -9.33 -11.85 -9.24
N ASN A 11 -8.38 -12.78 -9.16
CA ASN A 11 -8.07 -13.72 -10.24
C ASN A 11 -8.75 -15.04 -9.89
N VAL A 12 -9.76 -15.43 -10.66
CA VAL A 12 -10.58 -16.61 -10.38
C VAL A 12 -10.59 -17.55 -11.58
N GLU A 13 -10.52 -18.85 -11.31
CA GLU A 13 -10.73 -19.91 -12.30
C GLU A 13 -12.07 -20.56 -11.98
N ALA A 14 -13.04 -20.39 -12.85
CA ALA A 14 -14.39 -20.91 -12.69
C ALA A 14 -15.06 -21.09 -14.05
N GLU A 15 -16.12 -21.89 -14.07
CA GLU A 15 -16.98 -22.06 -15.23
C GLU A 15 -17.78 -20.78 -15.53
N GLN A 16 -18.20 -20.62 -16.78
CA GLN A 16 -18.89 -19.40 -17.24
C GLN A 16 -20.19 -19.14 -16.45
N GLU A 17 -20.95 -20.18 -16.10
CA GLU A 17 -22.21 -20.04 -15.35
C GLU A 17 -22.00 -19.38 -13.97
N VAL A 18 -20.86 -19.65 -13.33
CA VAL A 18 -20.50 -19.06 -12.04
C VAL A 18 -20.14 -17.57 -12.22
N ILE A 19 -19.42 -17.22 -13.29
CA ILE A 19 -19.08 -15.83 -13.60
C ILE A 19 -20.35 -15.01 -13.86
N ASP A 20 -21.30 -15.57 -14.62
CA ASP A 20 -22.58 -14.90 -14.92
C ASP A 20 -23.42 -14.71 -13.63
N SER A 21 -23.38 -15.67 -12.71
CA SER A 21 -24.02 -15.55 -11.40
C SER A 21 -23.43 -14.40 -10.56
N ILE A 22 -22.10 -14.27 -10.56
CA ILE A 22 -21.39 -13.20 -9.85
C ILE A 22 -21.71 -11.83 -10.46
N GLU A 23 -21.75 -11.72 -11.79
CA GLU A 23 -22.10 -10.48 -12.47
C GLU A 23 -23.52 -10.02 -12.10
N ASN A 24 -24.48 -10.95 -12.12
CA ASN A 24 -25.85 -10.70 -11.67
C ASN A 24 -25.88 -10.24 -10.20
N ASN A 25 -25.12 -10.88 -9.30
CA ASN A 25 -25.07 -10.48 -7.90
C ASN A 25 -24.56 -9.03 -7.72
N PHE A 26 -23.50 -8.65 -8.43
CA PHE A 26 -22.97 -7.28 -8.38
C PHE A 26 -23.95 -6.23 -8.90
N ARG A 27 -24.84 -6.59 -9.83
CA ARG A 27 -25.85 -5.66 -10.35
C ARG A 27 -26.91 -5.27 -9.31
N PHE A 28 -27.22 -6.15 -8.38
CA PHE A 28 -28.22 -5.92 -7.33
C PHE A 28 -27.62 -5.47 -6.00
N ASN A 29 -26.30 -5.54 -5.86
CA ASN A 29 -25.59 -5.12 -4.65
C ASN A 29 -25.19 -3.64 -4.74
N ASP A 30 -25.79 -2.81 -3.90
CA ASP A 30 -25.56 -1.36 -3.84
C ASP A 30 -24.19 -0.97 -3.25
N ALA A 31 -23.49 -1.88 -2.57
CA ALA A 31 -22.11 -1.68 -2.14
C ALA A 31 -21.12 -1.71 -3.31
N VAL A 32 -21.50 -2.30 -4.45
CA VAL A 32 -20.64 -2.42 -5.64
C VAL A 32 -21.04 -1.38 -6.68
N ILE A 33 -20.24 -0.34 -6.81
CA ILE A 33 -20.54 0.80 -7.71
C ILE A 33 -20.07 0.60 -9.15
N ARG A 34 -19.08 -0.27 -9.36
CA ARG A 34 -18.48 -0.57 -10.68
C ARG A 34 -17.75 -1.90 -10.60
N ASN A 35 -17.94 -2.75 -11.60
CA ASN A 35 -17.18 -3.98 -11.80
C ASN A 35 -16.56 -3.98 -13.20
N LEU A 36 -15.56 -4.84 -13.40
CA LEU A 36 -14.92 -5.10 -14.70
C LEU A 36 -14.44 -6.56 -14.71
N VAL A 37 -14.92 -7.33 -15.67
CA VAL A 37 -14.55 -8.74 -15.84
C VAL A 37 -13.76 -8.88 -17.14
N ILE A 38 -12.56 -9.43 -17.07
CA ILE A 38 -11.67 -9.63 -18.22
C ILE A 38 -11.23 -11.09 -18.24
N ARG A 39 -11.29 -11.72 -19.42
CA ARG A 39 -10.74 -13.06 -19.63
C ARG A 39 -9.23 -12.99 -19.74
N THR A 40 -8.53 -13.80 -18.95
CA THR A 40 -7.08 -13.98 -19.04
C THR A 40 -6.78 -15.28 -19.79
N SER A 41 -5.63 -15.35 -20.46
CA SER A 41 -5.17 -16.55 -21.17
C SER A 41 -4.70 -17.66 -20.23
N GLY A 42 -4.30 -17.31 -19.00
CA GLY A 42 -3.85 -18.26 -17.98
C GLY A 42 -3.97 -17.68 -16.57
N PRO A 43 -3.62 -18.48 -15.55
CA PRO A 43 -3.69 -18.07 -14.16
C PRO A 43 -2.59 -17.06 -13.82
N VAL A 44 -2.98 -15.93 -13.20
CA VAL A 44 -2.04 -14.91 -12.72
C VAL A 44 -1.89 -15.05 -11.21
N THR A 45 -0.73 -15.52 -10.76
CA THR A 45 -0.43 -15.79 -9.34
C THR A 45 0.49 -14.74 -8.70
N GLU A 46 1.07 -13.86 -9.50
CA GLU A 46 1.98 -12.84 -8.99
C GLU A 46 1.24 -11.71 -8.27
N GLN A 47 1.94 -11.09 -7.31
CA GLN A 47 1.42 -9.95 -6.58
C GLN A 47 1.15 -8.76 -7.51
N SER A 48 0.02 -8.08 -7.32
CA SER A 48 -0.39 -6.93 -8.12
C SER A 48 0.62 -5.77 -8.02
N PRO A 49 0.88 -5.03 -9.13
CA PRO A 49 1.70 -3.82 -9.12
C PRO A 49 1.25 -2.76 -8.10
N MET A 50 -0.06 -2.69 -7.80
CA MET A 50 -0.58 -1.77 -6.78
C MET A 50 -0.15 -2.14 -5.36
N VAL A 51 0.03 -3.43 -5.08
CA VAL A 51 0.49 -3.90 -3.77
C VAL A 51 2.01 -3.77 -3.68
N LYS A 52 2.74 -4.23 -4.71
CA LYS A 52 4.21 -4.05 -4.82
C LYS A 52 4.60 -2.58 -4.59
N SER A 53 3.99 -1.66 -5.35
CA SER A 53 4.27 -0.22 -5.22
C SER A 53 3.82 0.42 -3.89
N ARG A 54 2.90 -0.19 -3.14
CA ARG A 54 2.54 0.28 -1.80
C ARG A 54 3.59 -0.16 -0.78
N GLU A 55 4.10 -1.37 -0.90
CA GLU A 55 5.17 -1.91 -0.06
C GLU A 55 6.47 -1.13 -0.27
N ASP A 56 6.84 -0.85 -1.53
CA ASP A 56 8.01 -0.03 -1.87
C ASP A 56 7.91 1.40 -1.32
N ARG A 57 6.70 1.98 -1.31
CA ARG A 57 6.47 3.31 -0.73
C ARG A 57 6.59 3.30 0.79
N ARG A 58 5.99 2.31 1.46
CA ARG A 58 6.07 2.17 2.92
C ARG A 58 7.50 2.00 3.39
N THR A 59 8.27 1.12 2.75
CA THR A 59 9.70 0.92 3.07
C THR A 59 10.50 2.20 2.87
N ARG A 60 10.21 3.00 1.85
CA ARG A 60 10.90 4.28 1.63
C ARG A 60 10.55 5.33 2.70
N ASP A 61 9.29 5.38 3.12
CA ASP A 61 8.84 6.27 4.21
C ASP A 61 9.45 5.85 5.56
N ASP A 62 9.54 4.54 5.82
CA ASP A 62 10.16 3.98 7.04
C ASP A 62 11.67 4.31 7.09
N VAL A 63 12.40 4.13 5.98
CA VAL A 63 13.84 4.48 5.90
C VAL A 63 14.07 5.99 6.08
N THR A 64 13.20 6.83 5.51
CA THR A 64 13.32 8.29 5.63
C THR A 64 13.04 8.75 7.07
N SER A 65 12.07 8.13 7.75
CA SER A 65 11.78 8.43 9.16
C SER A 65 12.88 7.96 10.11
N MET A 66 13.53 6.82 9.83
CA MET A 66 14.70 6.36 10.57
C MET A 66 15.93 7.25 10.35
N ALA A 67 16.21 7.68 9.12
CA ALA A 67 17.32 8.59 8.83
C ALA A 67 17.17 9.92 9.59
N LYS A 68 15.94 10.45 9.64
CA LYS A 68 15.63 11.68 10.39
C LYS A 68 15.77 11.53 11.91
N GLN A 69 15.63 10.32 12.45
CA GLN A 69 15.88 10.04 13.87
C GLN A 69 17.38 9.97 14.17
N ILE A 70 18.19 9.41 13.26
CA ILE A 70 19.64 9.34 13.42
C ILE A 70 20.27 10.74 13.39
N ASP A 71 19.83 11.60 12.47
CA ASP A 71 20.31 12.99 12.39
C ASP A 71 19.94 13.81 13.65
N ALA A 72 18.84 13.47 14.34
CA ALA A 72 18.39 14.16 15.55
C ALA A 72 19.14 13.72 16.82
N ASP A 73 19.61 12.47 16.87
CA ASP A 73 20.43 11.96 17.98
C ASP A 73 21.91 12.40 17.87
N GLU A 74 22.40 12.77 16.68
CA GLU A 74 23.77 13.29 16.50
C GLU A 74 23.94 14.78 16.90
N GLU A 75 22.86 15.59 16.90
CA GLU A 75 22.93 17.01 17.32
C GLU A 75 22.95 17.23 18.85
N ASP A 76 22.64 16.24 19.68
CA ASP A 76 22.65 16.33 21.16
C ASP A 76 23.98 15.85 21.80
N GLY A 77 24.99 15.51 20.97
CA GLY A 77 26.25 14.89 21.41
C GLY A 77 27.45 15.83 21.66
N SER A 78 27.30 17.14 21.48
CA SER A 78 28.35 18.13 21.76
C SER A 78 27.68 19.39 22.31
N VAL A 79 27.87 19.84 23.55
CA VAL A 79 29.11 20.41 24.10
C VAL A 79 28.94 20.51 25.63
N GLU A 80 29.64 19.68 26.42
CA GLU A 80 30.00 20.00 27.82
C GLU A 80 31.42 19.49 28.08
N ASP A 81 32.43 20.26 27.68
CA ASP A 81 33.69 20.28 28.44
C ASP A 81 34.01 21.73 28.75
N SER A 82 33.89 22.05 30.04
CA SER A 82 34.03 23.39 30.59
C SER A 82 35.49 23.66 30.85
N VAL A 83 36.10 24.51 30.02
CA VAL A 83 37.45 25.03 30.29
C VAL A 83 37.37 25.96 31.50
N GLN A 84 37.81 25.46 32.65
CA GLN A 84 38.14 26.28 33.81
C GLN A 84 39.39 27.09 33.48
N ASP A 85 39.20 28.38 33.18
CA ASP A 85 40.29 29.36 33.18
C ASP A 85 40.80 29.53 34.61
N ALA A 86 42.02 29.07 34.84
CA ALA A 86 42.86 29.42 35.96
C ALA A 86 43.89 30.43 35.48
N GLU A 87 43.77 31.69 35.93
CA GLU A 87 44.84 32.56 36.46
C GLU A 87 44.27 33.90 36.93
#